data_AF-A0A3C1RYS9-F1
#
_entry.id   AF-A0A3C1RYS9-F1
#
_cell.length_a   1.000
_cell.length_b   1.000
_cell.length_c   1.000
_cell.angle_alpha   90.00
_cell.angle_beta   90.00
_cell.angle_gamma   90.00
#
_symmetry.space_group_name_H-M   'P 1'
#
loop_
_entity.id
_entity.type
_entity.pdbx_description
1 polymer ?
#
loop_
_entity_poly.entity_id
_entity_poly.type
_entity_poly.pdbx_seq_one_letter_code
_entity_poly.pdbx_strand_id
1 'polypeptide(L)'
;MQSIQNKNIILPEQILSKIANYPAKIQLSELYFACYIPDRHSAEAKALATEIARVLGGDTIKKENGLGLWENPYKELISEDVLLITGFTDTPTLVNNLDYLLDRVCHWGRVCNEEVMAVEIGNFNGSMMLLIDL
;
A
#
# COMPACT_ATOMS: atom_id res chain seq x y z
N MET A 1 22.33 -7.90 -24.19
CA MET A 1 21.90 -7.56 -22.82
C MET A 1 21.60 -6.08 -22.79
N GLN A 2 20.32 -5.72 -22.71
CA GLN A 2 19.94 -4.31 -22.54
C GLN A 2 20.23 -3.88 -21.10
N SER A 3 21.00 -2.80 -20.97
CA SER A 3 21.27 -2.12 -19.71
C SER A 3 19.95 -1.54 -19.21
N ILE A 4 19.53 -1.97 -18.02
CA ILE A 4 18.50 -1.28 -17.26
C ILE A 4 19.13 0.03 -16.82
N GLN A 5 18.82 1.13 -17.51
CA GLN A 5 19.21 2.47 -17.06
C GLN A 5 18.29 2.87 -15.89
N ASN A 6 18.66 2.41 -14.70
CA ASN A 6 18.07 2.81 -13.42
C ASN A 6 18.52 4.23 -13.07
N LYS A 7 17.94 5.24 -13.72
CA LYS A 7 18.00 6.61 -13.22
C LYS A 7 16.83 6.80 -12.25
N ASN A 8 17.15 7.02 -10.98
CA ASN A 8 16.27 7.33 -9.84
C ASN A 8 15.80 6.14 -9.01
N ILE A 9 16.75 5.38 -8.44
CA ILE A 9 16.47 4.50 -7.30
C ILE A 9 17.30 5.00 -6.11
N ILE A 10 16.63 5.46 -5.04
CA ILE A 10 17.25 5.85 -3.77
C ILE A 10 17.45 4.57 -2.92
N LEU A 11 18.19 3.61 -3.45
CA LEU A 11 18.73 2.51 -2.66
C LEU A 11 20.24 2.72 -2.60
N PRO A 12 20.89 2.53 -1.44
CA PRO A 12 22.34 2.58 -1.34
C PRO A 12 22.99 1.71 -2.43
N GLU A 13 24.05 2.21 -3.07
CA GLU A 13 24.74 1.49 -4.17
C GLU A 13 25.16 0.07 -3.77
N GLN A 14 25.45 -0.17 -2.49
CA GLN A 14 25.78 -1.50 -1.97
C GLN A 14 24.61 -2.48 -2.07
N ILE A 15 23.36 -2.00 -1.97
CA ILE A 15 22.15 -2.81 -2.14
C ILE A 15 21.88 -3.01 -3.64
N LEU A 16 21.95 -1.93 -4.42
CA LEU A 16 21.73 -1.98 -5.88
C LEU A 16 22.70 -2.95 -6.57
N SER A 17 23.98 -2.91 -6.21
CA SER A 17 25.00 -3.83 -6.75
C SER A 17 24.76 -5.29 -6.37
N LYS A 18 24.14 -5.58 -5.22
CA LYS A 18 23.73 -6.94 -4.84
C LYS A 18 22.52 -7.42 -5.64
N ILE A 19 21.53 -6.55 -5.86
CA ILE A 19 20.32 -6.88 -6.65
C ILE A 19 20.70 -7.14 -8.11
N ALA A 20 21.55 -6.29 -8.71
CA ALA A 20 21.97 -6.42 -10.11
C ALA A 20 22.71 -7.74 -10.41
N ASN A 21 23.40 -8.29 -9.40
CA ASN A 21 24.12 -9.57 -9.50
C ASN A 21 23.32 -10.75 -8.94
N TYR A 22 22.12 -10.51 -8.40
CA TYR A 22 21.29 -11.58 -7.87
C TYR A 22 20.65 -12.34 -9.04
N PRO A 23 20.68 -13.68 -9.06
CA PRO A 23 19.97 -14.45 -10.07
C PRO A 23 18.50 -14.03 -10.13
N ALA A 24 17.85 -14.20 -11.30
CA ALA A 24 16.58 -13.63 -11.77
C ALA A 24 15.30 -13.72 -10.88
N LYS A 25 15.44 -14.04 -9.59
CA LYS A 25 14.39 -14.19 -8.59
C LYS A 25 14.09 -12.92 -7.78
N ILE A 26 14.90 -11.86 -7.89
CA ILE A 26 14.64 -10.58 -7.23
C ILE A 26 14.32 -9.55 -8.30
N GLN A 27 13.10 -9.02 -8.28
CA GLN A 27 12.66 -7.90 -9.10
C GLN A 27 12.32 -6.72 -8.19
N LEU A 28 12.69 -5.52 -8.62
CA LEU A 28 12.29 -4.30 -7.93
C LEU A 28 10.88 -3.93 -8.39
N SER A 29 9.93 -3.87 -7.46
CA SER A 29 8.61 -3.32 -7.74
C SER A 29 8.69 -1.81 -7.95
N GLU A 30 7.98 -1.30 -8.96
CA GLU A 30 8.00 0.10 -9.36
C GLU A 30 7.05 0.95 -8.54
N LEU A 31 5.95 0.34 -8.09
CA LEU A 31 4.81 1.00 -7.47
C LEU A 31 4.41 0.31 -6.18
N TYR A 32 3.72 1.06 -5.34
CA TYR A 32 2.96 0.53 -4.23
C TYR A 32 1.53 1.04 -4.22
N PHE A 33 0.66 0.23 -3.62
CA PHE A 33 -0.69 0.57 -3.21
C PHE A 33 -0.77 0.30 -1.71
N ALA A 34 -1.19 1.29 -0.94
CA ALA A 34 -1.32 1.16 0.50
C ALA A 34 -2.69 1.60 0.99
N CYS A 35 -3.22 0.91 1.98
CA CYS A 35 -4.50 1.20 2.62
C CYS A 35 -4.31 1.32 4.13
N TYR A 36 -4.99 2.29 4.74
CA TYR A 36 -4.97 2.51 6.19
C TYR A 36 -6.31 2.08 6.79
N ILE A 37 -6.27 1.24 7.82
CA ILE A 37 -7.47 0.76 8.53
C ILE A 37 -7.24 0.88 10.04
N PRO A 38 -8.20 1.37 10.84
CA PRO A 38 -8.12 1.31 12.30
C PRO A 38 -7.85 -0.10 12.83
N ASP A 39 -6.93 -0.25 13.79
CA ASP A 39 -6.51 -1.55 14.34
C ASP A 39 -7.64 -2.34 15.04
N ARG A 40 -8.70 -1.63 15.45
CA ARG A 40 -9.95 -2.24 15.94
C ARG A 40 -10.57 -3.21 14.92
N HIS A 41 -10.28 -3.07 13.64
CA HIS A 41 -10.79 -3.91 12.53
C HIS A 41 -9.73 -4.89 12.00
N SER A 42 -8.91 -5.45 12.90
CA SER A 42 -7.76 -6.29 12.51
C SER A 42 -8.12 -7.55 11.73
N ALA A 43 -9.34 -8.08 11.86
CA ALA A 43 -9.78 -9.26 11.12
C ALA A 43 -10.09 -8.91 9.66
N GLU A 44 -10.80 -7.81 9.45
CA GLU A 44 -11.15 -7.23 8.16
C GLU A 44 -9.90 -6.76 7.43
N ALA A 45 -8.97 -6.12 8.15
CA ALA A 45 -7.67 -5.74 7.61
C ALA A 45 -6.88 -6.95 7.08
N LYS A 46 -6.90 -8.10 7.77
CA LYS A 46 -6.28 -9.35 7.29
C LYS A 46 -6.96 -9.92 6.05
N ALA A 47 -8.26 -9.76 5.93
CA ALA A 47 -8.99 -10.20 4.74
C ALA A 47 -8.64 -9.32 3.53
N LEU A 48 -8.68 -7.99 3.67
CA LEU A 48 -8.29 -7.05 2.62
C LEU A 48 -6.83 -7.26 2.20
N ALA A 49 -5.93 -7.41 3.16
CA ALA A 49 -4.53 -7.76 2.96
C ALA A 49 -4.33 -8.98 2.06
N THR A 50 -5.08 -10.05 2.33
CA THR A 50 -5.03 -11.28 1.54
C THR A 50 -5.48 -11.03 0.09
N GLU A 51 -6.50 -10.19 -0.10
CA GLU A 51 -6.97 -9.81 -1.43
C GLU A 51 -5.93 -8.97 -2.18
N ILE A 52 -5.35 -7.96 -1.52
CA ILE A 52 -4.28 -7.11 -2.07
C ILE A 52 -3.07 -7.98 -2.45
N ALA A 53 -2.62 -8.88 -1.56
CA ALA A 53 -1.51 -9.78 -1.83
C ALA A 53 -1.76 -10.66 -3.07
N ARG A 54 -2.99 -11.17 -3.22
CA ARG A 54 -3.38 -12.02 -4.35
C ARG A 54 -3.38 -11.26 -5.67
N VAL A 55 -3.75 -9.98 -5.65
CA VAL A 55 -3.85 -9.13 -6.84
C VAL A 55 -2.49 -8.55 -7.24
N LEU A 56 -1.71 -8.10 -6.26
CA LEU A 56 -0.49 -7.31 -6.51
C LEU A 56 0.82 -8.10 -6.35
N GLY A 57 0.83 -9.22 -5.61
CA GLY A 57 2.00 -10.09 -5.48
C GLY A 57 2.84 -9.90 -4.21
N GLY A 58 2.31 -9.22 -3.19
CA GLY A 58 2.92 -9.08 -1.87
C GLY A 58 2.06 -8.18 -1.00
N ASP A 59 2.08 -8.40 0.32
CA ASP A 59 1.42 -7.50 1.26
C ASP A 59 2.17 -7.45 2.61
N THR A 60 2.08 -6.32 3.29
CA THR A 60 2.56 -6.14 4.66
C THR A 60 1.45 -5.58 5.53
N ILE A 61 1.08 -6.28 6.61
CA ILE A 61 0.12 -5.80 7.62
C ILE A 61 0.89 -5.40 8.88
N LYS A 62 0.79 -4.12 9.25
CA LYS A 62 1.28 -3.47 10.49
C LYS A 62 2.81 -3.35 10.66
N LYS A 63 3.23 -2.09 10.88
CA LYS A 63 4.26 -1.71 11.87
C LYS A 63 3.53 -1.38 13.17
N GLU A 64 3.80 -2.08 14.26
CA GLU A 64 3.32 -1.67 15.58
C GLU A 64 3.89 -0.27 15.89
N ASN A 65 3.03 0.67 16.34
CA ASN A 65 3.33 2.09 16.66
C ASN A 65 3.18 3.13 15.53
N GLY A 66 2.41 2.86 14.48
CA GLY A 66 1.96 3.91 13.56
C GLY A 66 0.80 4.70 14.19
N LEU A 67 1.09 5.72 14.99
CA LEU A 67 0.08 6.68 15.45
C LEU A 67 -0.47 7.42 14.23
N GLY A 68 -1.68 7.07 13.80
CA GLY A 68 -2.43 7.82 12.80
C GLY A 68 -3.19 8.93 13.50
N LEU A 69 -3.04 10.17 13.04
CA LEU A 69 -3.99 11.25 13.37
C LEU A 69 -5.04 11.27 12.26
N TRP A 70 -6.30 11.11 12.61
CA TRP A 70 -7.41 11.26 11.67
C TRP A 70 -8.49 12.16 12.26
N GLU A 71 -9.20 12.86 11.39
CA GLU A 71 -10.28 13.78 11.79
C GLU A 71 -11.60 13.00 11.91
N ASN A 72 -12.19 12.98 13.11
CA ASN A 72 -13.47 12.32 13.35
C ASN A 72 -14.65 13.14 12.77
N PRO A 73 -15.90 12.63 12.79
CA PRO A 73 -17.07 13.37 12.29
C PRO A 73 -17.35 14.71 13.01
N TYR A 74 -16.75 14.92 14.19
CA TYR A 74 -16.82 16.15 14.98
C TYR A 74 -15.68 17.13 14.68
N LYS A 75 -14.83 16.84 13.69
CA LYS A 75 -13.64 17.62 13.31
C LYS A 75 -12.52 17.64 14.34
N GLU A 76 -12.42 16.59 15.14
CA GLU A 76 -11.37 16.43 16.13
C GLU A 76 -10.31 15.48 15.61
N LEU A 77 -9.04 15.86 15.76
CA LEU A 77 -7.92 14.96 15.49
C LEU A 77 -7.84 13.92 16.60
N ILE A 78 -8.19 12.68 16.26
CA ILE A 78 -8.06 11.54 17.14
C ILE A 78 -6.79 10.79 16.80
N SER A 79 -6.06 10.43 17.85
CA SER A 79 -4.97 9.48 17.78
C SER A 79 -5.54 8.06 17.84
N GLU A 80 -5.34 7.29 16.79
CA GLU A 80 -5.73 5.89 16.73
C GLU A 80 -4.61 5.04 16.14
N ASP A 81 -4.49 3.81 16.65
CA ASP A 81 -3.60 2.82 16.05
C ASP A 81 -4.15 2.40 14.69
N VAL A 82 -3.33 2.55 13.65
CA VAL A 82 -3.69 2.16 12.28
C VAL A 82 -2.86 0.99 11.79
N LEU A 83 -3.53 0.10 11.07
CA LEU A 83 -2.95 -0.95 10.25
C LEU A 83 -2.66 -0.37 8.87
N LEU A 84 -1.38 -0.39 8.50
CA LEU A 84 -0.95 -0.16 7.13
C LEU A 84 -0.91 -1.51 6.42
N ILE A 85 -1.65 -1.60 5.31
CA ILE A 85 -1.66 -2.71 4.36
C ILE A 85 -0.96 -2.18 3.11
N THR A 86 0.09 -2.84 2.60
CA THR A 86 0.86 -2.34 1.45
C THR A 86 1.18 -3.44 0.47
N GLY A 87 0.67 -3.33 -0.75
CA GLY A 87 1.05 -4.17 -1.88
C GLY A 87 2.04 -3.48 -2.83
N PHE A 88 3.04 -4.22 -3.29
CA PHE A 88 4.07 -3.74 -4.21
C PHE A 88 3.92 -4.44 -5.57
N THR A 89 3.98 -3.67 -6.65
CA THR A 89 3.70 -4.22 -7.98
C THR A 89 4.37 -3.43 -9.11
N ASP A 90 4.12 -3.83 -10.36
CA ASP A 90 4.50 -3.09 -11.57
C ASP A 90 3.33 -2.24 -12.12
N THR A 91 3.66 -1.31 -13.01
CA THR A 91 2.68 -0.39 -13.62
C THR A 91 1.52 -1.10 -14.32
N PRO A 92 1.76 -2.09 -15.22
CA PRO A 92 0.67 -2.80 -15.89
C PRO A 92 -0.27 -3.51 -14.92
N THR A 93 0.27 -4.17 -13.89
CA THR A 93 -0.52 -4.91 -12.91
C THR A 93 -1.39 -3.98 -12.08
N LEU A 94 -0.85 -2.85 -11.61
CA LEU A 94 -1.65 -1.88 -10.86
C LEU A 94 -2.77 -1.31 -11.72
N VAL A 95 -2.45 -0.83 -12.93
CA VAL A 95 -3.45 -0.20 -13.82
C VAL A 95 -4.58 -1.17 -14.15
N ASN A 96 -4.27 -2.44 -14.41
CA ASN A 96 -5.28 -3.45 -14.74
C ASN A 96 -6.18 -3.84 -13.57
N ASN A 97 -5.76 -3.57 -12.32
CA ASN A 97 -6.49 -4.01 -11.12
C ASN A 97 -6.93 -2.85 -10.21
N LEU A 98 -6.64 -1.59 -10.58
CA LEU A 98 -6.87 -0.44 -9.70
C LEU A 98 -8.34 -0.30 -9.31
N ASP A 99 -9.26 -0.34 -10.27
CA ASP A 99 -10.70 -0.21 -10.00
C ASP A 99 -11.18 -1.30 -9.03
N TYR A 100 -10.74 -2.55 -9.26
CA TYR A 100 -11.05 -3.67 -8.38
C TYR A 100 -10.51 -3.44 -6.97
N LEU A 101 -9.26 -2.98 -6.84
CA LEU A 101 -8.64 -2.71 -5.53
C LEU A 101 -9.39 -1.62 -4.77
N LEU A 102 -9.76 -0.53 -5.44
CA LEU A 102 -10.55 0.54 -4.84
C LEU A 102 -11.94 0.05 -4.42
N ASP A 103 -12.59 -0.78 -5.23
CA ASP A 103 -13.87 -1.41 -4.87
C ASP A 103 -13.74 -2.31 -3.62
N ARG A 104 -12.64 -3.06 -3.49
CA ARG A 104 -12.36 -3.88 -2.30
C ARG A 104 -12.11 -3.02 -1.07
N VAL A 105 -11.34 -1.94 -1.18
CA VAL A 105 -11.14 -0.99 -0.08
C VAL A 105 -12.47 -0.41 0.38
N CYS A 106 -13.31 0.07 -0.55
CA CYS A 106 -14.63 0.61 -0.24
C CYS A 106 -15.53 -0.43 0.43
N HIS A 107 -15.53 -1.66 -0.08
CA HIS A 107 -16.29 -2.76 0.49
C HIS A 107 -15.92 -3.01 1.95
N TRP A 108 -14.62 -3.14 2.25
CA TRP A 108 -14.16 -3.42 3.61
C TRP A 108 -14.35 -2.23 4.53
N GLY A 109 -14.14 -0.99 4.07
CA GLY A 109 -14.44 0.18 4.88
C GLY A 109 -15.91 0.27 5.29
N ARG A 110 -16.85 -0.09 4.40
CA ARG A 110 -18.28 -0.19 4.75
C ARG A 110 -18.56 -1.31 5.76
N VAL A 111 -17.91 -2.46 5.62
CA VAL A 111 -18.02 -3.55 6.61
C VAL A 111 -17.53 -3.10 7.98
N CYS A 112 -16.49 -2.28 8.02
CA CYS A 112 -15.93 -1.67 9.23
C CYS A 112 -16.75 -0.50 9.80
N ASN A 113 -17.82 -0.06 9.11
CA ASN A 113 -18.57 1.16 9.42
C ASN A 113 -17.71 2.43 9.47
N GLU A 114 -16.70 2.51 8.60
CA GLU A 114 -15.94 3.75 8.41
C GLU A 114 -16.67 4.68 7.43
N GLU A 115 -16.50 5.99 7.62
CA GLU A 115 -17.06 7.00 6.70
C GLU A 115 -16.12 7.31 5.54
N VAL A 116 -14.81 7.19 5.79
CA VAL A 116 -13.75 7.51 4.83
C VAL A 116 -12.66 6.44 4.89
N MET A 117 -12.18 6.01 3.72
CA MET A 117 -10.97 5.20 3.59
C MET A 117 -9.82 6.02 3.04
N ALA A 118 -8.65 5.91 3.65
CA ALA A 118 -7.42 6.48 3.12
C ALA A 118 -6.63 5.43 2.33
N VAL A 119 -6.25 5.78 1.11
CA VAL A 119 -5.44 4.95 0.20
C VAL A 119 -4.27 5.78 -0.33
N GLU A 120 -3.07 5.24 -0.28
CA GLU A 120 -1.89 5.86 -0.86
C GLU A 120 -1.41 5.06 -2.06
N ILE A 121 -1.17 5.73 -3.19
CA ILE A 121 -0.58 5.13 -4.38
C ILE A 121 0.68 5.91 -4.71
N GLY A 122 1.79 5.22 -4.92
CA GLY A 122 3.06 5.90 -5.14
C GLY A 122 4.15 5.04 -5.72
N ASN A 123 5.31 5.68 -5.87
CA ASN A 123 6.59 5.07 -6.19
C ASN A 123 7.69 5.75 -5.37
N PHE A 124 8.95 5.45 -5.72
CA PHE A 124 10.12 6.04 -5.06
C PHE A 124 10.31 7.55 -5.30
N ASN A 125 9.57 8.16 -6.24
CA ASN A 125 9.66 9.59 -6.56
C ASN A 125 8.54 10.44 -5.93
N GLY A 126 7.53 9.80 -5.36
CA GLY A 126 6.41 10.48 -4.73
C GLY A 126 5.17 9.61 -4.66
N SER A 127 4.16 10.13 -3.95
CA SER A 127 2.90 9.45 -3.72
C SER A 127 1.74 10.42 -3.72
N MET A 128 0.55 9.84 -3.88
CA MET A 128 -0.73 10.53 -3.82
C MET A 128 -1.61 9.81 -2.80
N MET A 129 -2.16 10.59 -1.87
CA MET A 129 -3.18 10.13 -0.93
C MET A 129 -4.56 10.39 -1.52
N LEU A 130 -5.40 9.37 -1.49
CA LEU A 130 -6.81 9.40 -1.85
C LEU A 130 -7.63 9.21 -0.57
N LEU A 131 -8.59 10.11 -0.34
CA LEU A 131 -9.60 9.97 0.68
C LEU A 131 -10.90 9.57 -0.03
N ILE A 132 -11.43 8.39 0.29
CA ILE A 132 -12.58 7.81 -0.38
C ILE A 132 -13.77 7.82 0.56
N ASP A 133 -14.79 8.62 0.25
CA ASP A 133 -16.07 8.63 0.96
C ASP A 133 -16.87 7.35 0.66
N LEU A 134 -17.42 6.70 1.70
CA LEU A 134 -18.02 5.37 1.61
C LEU A 134 -19.55 5.30 1.53
#